data_AF-A0A8X8BAN7-F1
#
_entry.id   AF-A0A8X8BAN7-F1
#
_cell.length_a   1.000
_cell.length_b   1.000
_cell.length_c   1.000
_cell.angle_alpha   90.00
_cell.angle_beta   90.00
_cell.angle_gamma   90.00
#
_symmetry.space_group_name_H-M   'P 1'
#
loop_
_entity.id
_entity.type
_entity.pdbx_description
1 polymer ?
#
loop_
_entity_poly.entity_id
_entity_poly.type
_entity_poly.pdbx_seq_one_letter_code
_entity_poly.pdbx_strand_id
1 'polypeptide(L)'
;MNLTRRCVKSLVVAEFFVYGNFVMRYSNNNDPGGYLWQSFDFPADTLLPQMKLGFNLKTGSQRFLRSWRSPEDPASGEYTYKLETRRLPEFFLRSKEFLAYRTGPWNGIRFSGRTGDATIVG
;
A
#
# COMPACT_ATOMS: atom_id res chain seq x y z
N MET A 1 41.88 -30.97 2.68
CA MET A 1 40.69 -31.84 2.61
C MET A 1 39.45 -30.98 2.82
N ASN A 2 38.53 -31.05 1.86
CA ASN A 2 37.12 -30.63 1.82
C ASN A 2 36.60 -29.58 2.82
N LEU A 3 36.48 -28.33 2.37
CA LEU A 3 35.38 -27.46 2.82
C LEU A 3 34.11 -27.86 2.06
N THR A 4 33.37 -28.84 2.56
CA THR A 4 31.96 -28.96 2.19
C THR A 4 31.20 -27.84 2.88
N ARG A 5 31.11 -26.68 2.20
CA ARG A 5 30.18 -25.62 2.56
C ARG A 5 28.77 -26.22 2.43
N ARG A 6 28.19 -26.70 3.54
CA ARG A 6 26.81 -27.18 3.53
C ARG A 6 25.94 -26.03 3.03
N CYS A 7 25.29 -26.23 1.88
CA CYS A 7 24.22 -25.36 1.42
C CYS A 7 23.06 -25.53 2.39
N VAL A 8 22.96 -24.65 3.38
CA VAL A 8 21.79 -24.60 4.25
C VAL A 8 20.65 -24.06 3.39
N LYS A 9 19.85 -24.96 2.82
CA LYS A 9 18.64 -24.58 2.11
C LYS A 9 17.66 -24.01 3.12
N SER A 10 17.53 -22.69 3.16
CA SER A 10 16.43 -22.08 3.90
C SER A 10 15.15 -22.27 3.09
N LEU A 11 14.10 -22.78 3.74
CA LEU A 11 12.80 -22.91 3.11
C LEU A 11 12.20 -21.51 2.92
N VAL A 12 11.47 -21.32 1.83
CA VAL A 12 10.58 -20.17 1.68
C VAL A 12 9.24 -20.56 2.30
N VAL A 13 8.75 -19.73 3.21
CA VAL A 13 7.46 -19.92 3.88
C VAL A 13 6.54 -18.75 3.55
N ALA A 14 5.25 -19.05 3.52
CA ALA A 14 4.19 -18.06 3.38
C ALA A 14 3.40 -17.98 4.68
N GLU A 15 3.29 -16.78 5.24
CA GLU A 15 2.69 -16.56 6.56
C GLU A 15 1.71 -15.40 6.54
N PHE A 16 0.62 -15.54 7.28
CA PHE A 16 -0.39 -14.50 7.47
C PHE A 16 -0.27 -13.90 8.87
N PHE A 17 0.01 -12.60 8.94
CA PHE A 17 0.21 -11.87 10.20
C PHE A 17 -1.10 -11.29 10.73
N VAL A 18 -1.17 -11.07 12.04
CA VAL A 18 -2.37 -10.60 12.77
C VAL A 18 -2.97 -9.30 12.19
N TYR A 19 -2.14 -8.40 11.65
CA TYR A 19 -2.61 -7.15 11.04
C TYR A 19 -3.06 -7.27 9.58
N GLY A 20 -3.12 -8.50 9.04
CA GLY A 20 -3.56 -8.77 7.66
C GLY A 20 -2.45 -8.79 6.61
N ASN A 21 -1.19 -8.67 7.01
CA ASN A 21 -0.06 -8.76 6.08
C ASN A 21 0.23 -10.23 5.75
N PHE A 22 0.15 -10.60 4.48
CA PHE A 22 0.55 -11.90 3.98
C PHE A 22 1.97 -11.78 3.41
N VAL A 23 2.91 -12.59 3.92
CA VAL A 23 4.35 -12.41 3.68
C VAL A 23 4.97 -13.70 3.15
N MET A 24 5.86 -13.59 2.18
CA MET A 24 6.79 -14.64 1.81
C MET A 24 8.20 -14.29 2.29
N ARG A 25 8.82 -15.21 3.04
CA ARG A 25 10.15 -15.01 3.63
C ARG A 25 10.91 -16.32 3.74
N TYR A 26 12.22 -16.23 3.95
CA TYR A 26 13.00 -17.40 4.35
C TYR A 26 12.65 -17.79 5.80
N SER A 27 12.50 -19.09 6.07
CA SER A 27 12.13 -19.61 7.40
C SER A 27 13.12 -19.21 8.50
N ASN A 28 14.39 -19.02 8.15
CA ASN A 28 15.43 -18.56 9.06
C ASN A 28 15.57 -17.03 9.16
N ASN A 29 14.69 -16.27 8.48
CA ASN A 29 14.72 -14.81 8.48
C ASN A 29 13.36 -14.25 8.88
N ASN A 30 13.33 -13.56 10.03
CA ASN A 30 12.15 -12.89 10.56
C ASN A 30 12.23 -11.36 10.42
N ASP A 31 13.32 -10.82 9.82
CA ASP A 31 13.46 -9.39 9.58
C ASP A 31 12.48 -8.96 8.47
N PRO A 32 11.59 -7.98 8.72
CA PRO A 32 10.75 -7.39 7.68
C PRO A 32 11.53 -6.81 6.51
N GLY A 33 12.78 -6.38 6.72
CA GLY A 33 13.68 -5.93 5.65
C GLY A 33 14.12 -7.04 4.69
N GLY A 34 14.01 -8.29 5.11
CA GLY A 34 14.39 -9.48 4.34
C GLY A 34 13.21 -10.26 3.75
N TYR A 35 12.00 -9.69 3.78
CA TYR A 35 10.84 -10.28 3.11
C TYR A 35 11.05 -10.30 1.60
N LEU A 36 10.74 -11.43 0.97
CA LEU A 36 10.81 -11.60 -0.48
C LEU A 36 9.61 -10.93 -1.17
N TRP A 37 8.47 -10.94 -0.49
CA TRP A 37 7.22 -10.35 -0.95
C TRP A 37 6.28 -10.14 0.25
N GLN A 38 5.42 -9.12 0.17
CA GLN A 38 4.35 -8.89 1.14
C GLN A 38 3.11 -8.27 0.48
N SER A 39 1.92 -8.65 0.94
CA SER A 39 0.65 -8.14 0.40
C SER A 39 0.50 -6.64 0.61
N PHE A 40 1.08 -6.11 1.68
CA PHE A 40 1.06 -4.68 1.99
C PHE A 40 1.75 -3.79 0.95
N ASP A 41 2.58 -4.37 0.09
CA ASP A 41 3.19 -3.66 -1.06
C ASP A 41 2.24 -3.57 -2.27
N PHE A 42 1.16 -4.35 -2.27
CA PHE A 42 0.19 -4.46 -3.37
C PHE A 42 -1.26 -4.29 -2.84
N PRO A 43 -1.61 -3.09 -2.31
CA PRO A 43 -2.98 -2.80 -1.90
C PRO A 43 -3.99 -2.99 -3.04
N ALA A 44 -5.19 -3.43 -2.69
CA ALA A 44 -6.38 -3.40 -3.55
C ALA A 44 -7.15 -2.08 -3.36
N ASP A 45 -8.36 -2.13 -2.79
CA ASP A 45 -9.21 -0.96 -2.55
C ASP A 45 -9.12 -0.41 -1.11
N THR A 46 -8.48 -1.15 -0.22
CA THR A 46 -8.51 -0.90 1.23
C THR A 46 -7.11 -0.64 1.80
N LEU A 47 -7.02 0.32 2.73
CA LEU A 47 -5.83 0.59 3.54
C LEU A 47 -6.03 0.07 4.97
N LEU A 48 -5.34 -1.01 5.33
CA LEU A 48 -5.35 -1.56 6.68
C LEU A 48 -4.34 -0.84 7.60
N PRO A 49 -4.49 -0.97 8.94
CA PRO A 49 -3.44 -0.54 9.86
C PRO A 49 -2.08 -1.14 9.49
N GLN A 50 -0.99 -0.38 9.72
CA GLN A 50 0.39 -0.74 9.37
C GLN A 50 0.73 -0.75 7.87
N MET A 51 -0.25 -0.65 6.96
CA MET A 51 0.02 -0.45 5.54
C MET A 51 0.55 0.97 5.27
N LYS A 52 1.34 1.09 4.20
CA LYS A 52 1.88 2.37 3.74
C LYS A 52 1.22 2.74 2.42
N LEU A 53 0.74 3.98 2.30
CA LEU A 53 0.24 4.53 1.05
C LEU A 53 1.22 5.60 0.53
N GLY A 54 1.47 5.63 -0.78
CA GLY A 54 2.43 6.56 -1.40
C GLY A 54 3.67 5.86 -1.95
N PHE A 55 4.78 6.60 -2.04
CA PHE A 55 6.01 6.13 -2.69
C PHE A 55 6.92 5.36 -1.74
N ASN A 56 7.42 4.22 -2.20
CA ASN A 56 8.62 3.60 -1.66
C ASN A 56 9.84 4.13 -2.42
N LEU A 57 10.54 5.09 -1.82
CA LEU A 57 11.69 5.75 -2.45
C LEU A 57 12.88 4.81 -2.70
N LYS A 58 12.97 3.67 -1.97
CA LYS A 58 14.04 2.69 -2.18
C LYS A 58 13.80 1.85 -3.44
N THR A 59 12.55 1.48 -3.71
CA THR A 59 12.18 0.60 -4.84
C THR A 59 11.64 1.37 -6.04
N GLY A 60 11.32 2.66 -5.87
CA GLY A 60 10.63 3.49 -6.87
C GLY A 60 9.14 3.16 -7.04
N SER A 61 8.62 2.18 -6.30
CA SER A 61 7.24 1.70 -6.46
C SER A 61 6.24 2.60 -5.73
N GLN A 62 5.06 2.79 -6.31
CA GLN A 62 3.96 3.52 -5.69
C GLN A 62 2.88 2.57 -5.20
N ARG A 63 2.57 2.64 -3.90
CA ARG A 63 1.42 1.96 -3.28
C ARG A 63 0.21 2.89 -3.33
N PHE A 64 -0.89 2.44 -3.90
CA PHE A 64 -2.13 3.23 -4.05
C PHE A 64 -3.37 2.34 -4.00
N LEU A 65 -4.54 2.92 -3.71
CA LEU A 65 -5.78 2.16 -3.72
C LEU A 65 -6.45 2.23 -5.08
N ARG A 66 -7.08 1.13 -5.50
CA ARG A 66 -7.95 1.06 -6.67
C ARG A 66 -9.26 0.41 -6.27
N SER A 67 -10.39 1.04 -6.61
CA SER A 67 -11.70 0.50 -6.29
C SER A 67 -11.93 -0.85 -6.97
N TRP A 68 -12.86 -1.62 -6.42
CA TRP A 68 -13.50 -2.70 -7.16
C TRP A 68 -14.32 -2.14 -8.32
N ARG A 69 -14.67 -3.00 -9.28
CA ARG A 69 -15.49 -2.65 -10.44
C ARG A 69 -16.95 -2.47 -10.03
N SER A 70 -17.44 -3.34 -9.17
CA SER A 70 -18.75 -3.23 -8.50
C SER A 70 -18.67 -3.89 -7.12
N PRO A 71 -19.71 -3.78 -6.27
CA PRO A 71 -19.73 -4.47 -4.98
C PRO A 71 -19.58 -6.00 -5.07
N GLU A 72 -19.99 -6.59 -6.20
CA GLU A 72 -19.94 -8.04 -6.47
C GLU A 72 -18.75 -8.46 -7.34
N ASP A 73 -18.08 -7.52 -8.03
CA ASP A 73 -16.93 -7.79 -8.90
C ASP A 73 -15.65 -7.13 -8.37
N PRO A 74 -14.76 -7.89 -7.71
CA PRO A 74 -13.52 -7.37 -7.13
C PRO A 74 -12.44 -7.06 -8.18
N ALA A 75 -12.73 -7.22 -9.48
CA ALA A 75 -11.83 -6.76 -10.52
C ALA A 75 -11.53 -5.25 -10.38
N SER A 76 -10.41 -4.82 -10.97
CA SER A 76 -10.02 -3.41 -10.99
C SER A 76 -11.12 -2.52 -11.58
N GLY A 77 -11.63 -1.61 -10.75
CA GLY A 77 -12.53 -0.54 -11.13
C GLY A 77 -11.79 0.72 -11.59
N GLU A 78 -12.58 1.77 -11.81
CA GLU A 78 -12.12 3.01 -12.46
C GLU A 78 -11.50 4.02 -11.50
N TYR A 79 -11.83 3.93 -10.20
CA TYR A 79 -11.37 4.90 -9.22
C TYR A 79 -10.01 4.51 -8.65
N THR A 80 -9.11 5.48 -8.56
CA THR A 80 -7.82 5.32 -7.87
C THR A 80 -7.57 6.44 -6.89
N TYR A 81 -6.99 6.10 -5.74
CA TYR A 81 -6.57 7.04 -4.71
C TYR A 81 -5.05 7.01 -4.57
N LYS A 82 -4.39 8.04 -5.13
CA LYS A 82 -2.93 8.07 -5.38
C LYS A 82 -2.28 9.31 -4.80
N LEU A 83 -1.07 9.13 -4.25
CA LEU A 83 -0.17 10.24 -3.92
C LEU A 83 0.50 10.76 -5.21
N GLU A 84 0.41 12.06 -5.47
CA GLU A 84 1.19 12.73 -6.53
C GLU A 84 2.13 13.76 -5.89
N THR A 85 3.36 13.85 -6.39
CA THR A 85 4.44 14.68 -5.83
C THR A 85 4.89 15.77 -6.81
N ARG A 86 3.96 16.60 -7.30
CA ARG A 86 4.27 17.66 -8.29
C ARG A 86 5.04 18.84 -7.68
N ARG A 87 4.53 19.37 -6.56
CA ARG A 87 5.18 20.46 -5.77
C ARG A 87 5.24 20.06 -4.31
N LEU A 88 4.05 19.80 -3.74
CA LEU A 88 3.88 19.16 -2.45
C LEU A 88 3.22 17.79 -2.67
N PRO A 89 3.51 16.78 -1.82
CA PRO A 89 2.80 15.51 -1.87
C PRO A 89 1.33 15.68 -1.50
N GLU A 90 0.43 15.22 -2.37
CA GLU A 90 -1.01 15.31 -2.18
C GLU A 90 -1.71 14.04 -2.67
N PHE A 91 -2.79 13.65 -2.01
CA PHE A 91 -3.62 12.54 -2.49
C PHE A 91 -4.74 13.02 -3.40
N PHE A 92 -4.98 12.27 -4.47
CA PHE A 92 -6.03 12.52 -5.44
C PHE A 92 -6.87 11.26 -5.64
N LEU A 93 -8.19 11.42 -5.59
CA LEU A 93 -9.15 10.45 -6.07
C LEU A 93 -9.50 10.78 -7.53
N ARG A 94 -9.18 9.88 -8.45
CA ARG A 94 -9.42 10.04 -9.89
C ARG A 94 -10.25 8.89 -10.43
N SER A 95 -11.10 9.19 -11.42
CA SER A 95 -11.75 8.19 -12.28
C SER A 95 -11.30 8.43 -13.71
N LYS A 96 -10.55 7.49 -14.31
CA LYS A 96 -9.88 7.68 -15.61
C LYS A 96 -9.21 9.06 -15.74
N GLU A 97 -9.82 9.96 -16.50
CA GLU A 97 -9.35 11.31 -16.83
C GLU A 97 -9.89 12.39 -15.88
N PHE A 98 -10.92 12.07 -15.08
CA PHE A 98 -11.59 13.03 -14.20
C PHE A 98 -11.01 13.04 -12.79
N LEU A 99 -10.82 14.24 -12.25
CA LEU A 99 -10.46 14.45 -10.85
C LEU A 99 -11.72 14.53 -9.99
N ALA A 100 -11.99 13.49 -9.20
CA ALA A 100 -13.17 13.45 -8.33
C ALA A 100 -12.95 14.20 -7.00
N TYR A 101 -11.77 14.03 -6.39
CA TYR A 101 -11.48 14.67 -5.11
C TYR A 101 -9.97 14.89 -4.91
N ARG A 102 -9.63 16.00 -4.24
CA ARG A 102 -8.25 16.36 -3.86
C ARG A 102 -8.18 16.48 -2.34
N THR A 103 -7.40 15.61 -1.72
CA THR A 103 -7.21 15.59 -0.26
C THR A 103 -6.33 16.74 0.23
N GLY A 104 -5.57 17.38 -0.67
CA GLY A 104 -4.68 18.50 -0.33
C GLY A 104 -3.34 18.06 0.26
N PRO A 105 -2.41 19.01 0.50
CA PRO A 105 -1.13 18.72 1.12
C PRO A 105 -1.28 18.39 2.61
N TRP A 106 -0.28 17.68 3.13
CA TRP A 106 -0.11 17.48 4.57
C TRP A 106 0.40 18.76 5.23
N ASN A 107 -0.27 19.21 6.29
CA ASN A 107 0.10 20.43 7.01
C ASN A 107 0.89 20.20 8.31
N GLY A 108 1.33 18.97 8.57
CA GLY A 108 1.97 18.57 9.83
C GLY A 108 1.03 17.82 10.79
N ILE A 109 -0.28 18.02 10.69
CA ILE A 109 -1.29 17.43 11.59
C ILE A 109 -2.33 16.62 10.82
N ARG A 110 -2.77 17.11 9.66
CA ARG A 110 -3.75 16.46 8.78
C ARG A 110 -3.55 16.87 7.33
N PHE A 111 -4.22 16.16 6.42
CA PHE A 111 -4.39 16.64 5.05
C PHE A 111 -5.41 17.78 5.00
N SER A 112 -5.12 18.83 4.25
CA SER A 112 -5.87 20.09 4.30
C SER A 112 -7.27 20.03 3.68
N GLY A 113 -7.51 19.15 2.71
CA GLY A 113 -8.79 19.00 2.02
C GLY A 113 -9.87 18.34 2.87
N ARG A 114 -9.50 17.77 4.03
CA ARG A 114 -10.45 17.28 5.03
C ARG A 114 -10.90 18.44 5.92
N THR A 115 -11.84 19.26 5.43
CA THR A 115 -12.52 20.30 6.21
C THR A 115 -13.48 19.65 7.20
N GLY A 116 -13.48 20.11 8.46
CA GLY A 116 -14.25 19.51 9.55
C GLY A 116 -15.74 19.84 9.56
N ASP A 117 -16.26 20.61 8.60
CA ASP A 117 -17.60 21.20 8.67
C ASP A 117 -18.49 20.80 7.48
N ALA A 118 -18.60 19.50 7.22
CA ALA A 118 -19.72 19.00 6.43
C ALA A 118 -20.88 18.69 7.39
N THR A 119 -21.60 19.73 7.82
CA THR A 119 -22.96 19.56 8.33
C THR A 119 -23.78 19.05 7.15
N ILE A 120 -24.00 17.74 7.09
CA ILE A 120 -25.08 17.19 6.28
C ILE A 120 -26.36 17.61 7.00
N VAL A 121 -26.93 18.74 6.56
CA VAL A 121 -28.35 19.00 6.76
C VAL A 121 -29.10 18.01 5.86
N GLY A 122 -29.65 16.97 6.50
CA GLY A 122 -30.77 16.21 5.96
C GLY A 122 -32.09 16.92 6.24
#